data_AF-A0A147KMG4-F1
#
_entry.id   AF-A0A147KMG4-F1
#
_cell.length_a   1.000
_cell.length_b   1.000
_cell.length_c   1.000
_cell.angle_alpha   90.00
_cell.angle_beta   90.00
_cell.angle_gamma   90.00
#
_symmetry.space_group_name_H-M   'P 1'
#
loop_
_entity.id
_entity.type
_entity.pdbx_description
1 polymer ?
#
loop_
_entity_poly.entity_id
_entity_poly.type
_entity_poly.pdbx_seq_one_letter_code
_entity_poly.pdbx_strand_id
1 'polypeptide(L)'
;MRAAGPLGRLVRVRRQTDPARPPRLEGAGKDANALILLRRTAFPDFSADEVELSDEAVTALTTWAAESGLGQRPEDVKAVTARRKLALDRLRAQGLTVRRVTLRPEWRLAIGLGNKDNAHEIGITLHGSYGWPVIPGSTLKGVTAQWVWDHIRPTTPEEIARYVRVFGAPLPEERAAGVAEQPETARGRVRFLDAFASGVPVTVTVDVLTPHVKPYYDRTADEQTAAQAPPPAEHHQPVPVRFLTVSAGRFDAALVGDTPDETEQAARWLVEAVNELGVGAKTSAGYGYLAGEEKA
;
A
#
# COMPACT_ATOMS: atom_id res chain seq x y z
N MET A 1 14.81 -3.34 24.86
CA MET A 1 15.70 -2.93 23.76
C MET A 1 15.49 -1.46 23.43
N ARG A 2 16.52 -0.67 23.16
CA ARG A 2 16.38 0.75 22.74
C ARG A 2 16.48 0.85 21.22
N ALA A 3 15.85 1.87 20.63
CA ALA A 3 16.08 2.15 19.22
C ALA A 3 17.55 2.53 18.99
N ALA A 4 18.13 2.14 17.87
CA ALA A 4 19.46 2.58 17.47
C ALA A 4 19.48 4.09 17.17
N GLY A 5 20.62 4.73 17.45
CA GLY A 5 20.83 6.15 17.16
C GLY A 5 20.11 7.12 18.09
N PRO A 6 19.87 8.38 17.67
CA PRO A 6 19.37 9.46 18.53
C PRO A 6 17.99 9.16 19.15
N LEU A 7 17.14 8.42 18.43
CA LEU A 7 15.80 8.07 18.90
C LEU A 7 15.81 7.07 20.06
N GLY A 8 16.92 6.36 20.32
CA GLY A 8 17.05 5.44 21.46
C GLY A 8 16.96 6.08 22.84
N ARG A 9 17.09 7.41 22.92
CA ARG A 9 16.84 8.19 24.14
C ARG A 9 15.36 8.30 24.45
N LEU A 10 14.53 8.29 23.40
CA LEU A 10 13.09 8.52 23.49
C LEU A 10 12.32 7.20 23.44
N VAL A 11 12.67 6.32 22.49
CA VAL A 11 11.88 5.14 22.15
C VAL A 11 12.60 3.85 22.54
N ARG A 12 11.87 2.96 23.21
CA ARG A 12 12.36 1.63 23.60
C ARG A 12 11.25 0.59 23.56
N VAL A 13 11.62 -0.65 23.29
CA VAL A 13 10.77 -1.83 23.43
C VAL A 13 10.98 -2.41 24.83
N ARG A 14 9.89 -2.65 25.55
CA ARG A 14 9.91 -3.23 26.89
C ARG A 14 9.00 -4.44 26.97
N ARG A 15 9.55 -5.55 27.48
CA ARG A 15 8.79 -6.75 27.84
C ARG A 15 7.96 -6.49 29.10
N GLN A 16 6.74 -6.98 29.12
CA GLN A 16 5.86 -6.81 30.27
C GLN A 16 6.19 -7.82 31.37
N THR A 17 5.82 -7.48 32.62
CA THR A 17 6.02 -8.37 33.78
C THR A 17 5.22 -9.67 33.64
N ASP A 18 4.05 -9.59 33.00
CA ASP A 18 3.25 -10.75 32.60
C ASP A 18 3.78 -11.28 31.25
N PRO A 19 4.39 -12.49 31.21
CA PRO A 19 4.95 -13.06 29.99
C PRO A 19 3.89 -13.42 28.94
N ALA A 20 2.60 -13.50 29.31
CA ALA A 20 1.52 -13.74 28.38
C ALA A 20 1.17 -12.49 27.55
N ARG A 21 1.66 -11.31 27.93
CA ARG A 21 1.37 -10.06 27.23
C ARG A 21 2.46 -9.70 26.23
N PRO A 22 2.09 -9.15 25.05
CA PRO A 22 3.07 -8.78 24.05
C PRO A 22 3.95 -7.62 24.54
N PRO A 23 5.20 -7.53 24.05
CA PRO A 23 6.08 -6.39 24.31
C PRO A 23 5.44 -5.08 23.85
N ARG A 24 5.76 -3.98 24.54
CA ARG A 24 5.23 -2.64 24.22
C ARG A 24 6.32 -1.66 23.82
N LEU A 25 5.94 -0.74 22.94
CA LEU A 25 6.71 0.44 22.60
C LEU A 25 6.48 1.52 23.67
N GLU A 26 7.54 1.94 24.35
CA GLU A 26 7.51 3.05 25.31
C GLU A 26 8.13 4.31 24.70
N GLY A 27 7.61 5.47 25.09
CA GLY A 27 8.14 6.79 24.71
C GLY A 27 7.63 7.35 23.38
N ALA A 28 6.78 6.60 22.68
CA ALA A 28 6.00 7.08 21.54
C ALA A 28 4.56 7.39 21.97
N GLY A 29 4.09 8.61 21.70
CA GLY A 29 2.67 8.98 21.86
C GLY A 29 1.75 8.20 20.92
N LYS A 30 0.43 8.27 21.17
CA LYS A 30 -0.57 7.70 20.26
C LYS A 30 -0.68 8.45 18.93
N ASP A 31 -0.20 9.68 18.89
CA ASP A 31 -0.17 10.60 17.75
C ASP A 31 1.21 10.70 17.09
N ALA A 32 2.18 9.89 17.53
CA ALA A 32 3.51 9.89 16.95
C ALA A 32 3.46 9.48 15.47
N ASN A 33 4.28 10.14 14.64
CA ASN A 33 4.29 9.89 13.20
C ASN A 33 4.78 8.47 12.88
N ALA A 34 3.90 7.65 12.31
CA ALA A 34 4.22 6.24 12.06
C ALA A 34 5.28 6.04 10.96
N LEU A 35 5.49 7.00 10.05
CA LEU A 35 6.60 6.92 9.09
C LEU A 35 7.94 6.93 9.82
N ILE A 36 8.08 7.80 10.81
CA ILE A 36 9.30 7.89 11.63
C ILE A 36 9.45 6.61 12.45
N LEU A 37 8.41 6.20 13.17
CA LEU A 37 8.49 5.04 14.04
C LEU A 37 8.73 3.74 13.25
N LEU A 38 8.01 3.51 12.16
CA LEU A 38 8.11 2.25 11.42
C LEU A 38 9.29 2.22 10.45
N ARG A 39 9.69 3.34 9.82
CA ARG A 39 10.78 3.34 8.81
C ARG A 39 12.12 3.89 9.30
N ARG A 40 12.14 4.69 10.36
CA ARG A 40 13.36 5.37 10.84
C ARG A 40 13.83 4.88 12.21
N THR A 41 13.22 3.83 12.75
CA THR A 41 13.73 3.14 13.94
C THR A 41 14.15 1.72 13.59
N ALA A 42 15.21 1.28 14.27
CA ALA A 42 15.67 -0.10 14.27
C ALA A 42 15.97 -0.48 15.72
N PHE A 43 15.61 -1.68 16.13
CA PHE A 43 15.90 -2.22 17.46
C PHE A 43 16.80 -3.44 17.30
N PRO A 44 18.09 -3.25 16.99
CA PRO A 44 19.04 -4.35 16.91
C PRO A 44 19.32 -4.94 18.29
N ASP A 45 19.54 -6.25 18.32
CA ASP A 45 20.27 -6.87 19.41
C ASP A 45 21.76 -6.91 19.06
N PHE A 46 22.60 -6.45 19.99
CA PHE A 46 24.06 -6.40 19.82
C PHE A 46 24.76 -7.46 20.67
N SER A 47 24.02 -8.38 21.30
CA SER A 47 24.62 -9.42 22.14
C SER A 47 25.23 -10.60 21.37
N ALA A 48 25.00 -10.69 20.06
CA ALA A 48 25.52 -11.76 19.19
C ALA A 48 26.59 -11.20 18.22
N ASP A 49 27.38 -12.12 17.62
CA ASP A 49 28.38 -11.78 16.58
C ASP A 49 27.73 -11.22 15.30
N GLU A 50 26.41 -11.43 15.12
CA GLU A 50 25.59 -10.87 14.05
C GLU A 50 24.54 -9.89 14.59
N VAL A 51 24.22 -8.86 13.82
CA VAL A 51 23.18 -7.89 14.17
C VAL A 51 21.81 -8.45 13.78
N GLU A 52 21.07 -8.94 14.77
CA GLU A 52 19.72 -9.45 14.57
C GLU A 52 18.65 -8.41 14.95
N LEU A 53 17.55 -8.39 14.19
CA LEU A 53 16.37 -7.59 14.52
C LEU A 53 15.35 -8.47 15.23
N SER A 54 15.04 -8.13 16.48
CA SER A 54 14.17 -8.97 17.31
C SER A 54 12.70 -8.94 16.88
N ASP A 55 12.06 -10.11 16.88
CA ASP A 55 10.61 -10.29 16.74
C ASP A 55 9.80 -9.53 17.82
N GLU A 56 10.40 -9.28 18.99
CA GLU A 56 9.77 -8.48 20.03
C GLU A 56 9.55 -7.03 19.55
N ALA A 57 10.49 -6.48 18.77
CA ALA A 57 10.38 -5.14 18.23
C ALA A 57 9.30 -5.06 17.15
N VAL A 58 9.24 -6.06 16.25
CA VAL A 58 8.16 -6.18 15.25
C VAL A 58 6.80 -6.23 15.93
N THR A 59 6.67 -7.05 16.98
CA THR A 59 5.43 -7.20 17.75
C THR A 59 5.05 -5.90 18.44
N ALA A 60 5.98 -5.21 19.08
CA ALA A 60 5.72 -3.94 19.77
C ALA A 60 5.31 -2.83 18.80
N LEU A 61 5.99 -2.70 17.65
CA LEU A 61 5.71 -1.70 16.62
C LEU A 61 4.35 -1.93 15.94
N THR A 62 4.06 -3.17 15.54
CA THR A 62 2.77 -3.53 14.91
C THR A 62 1.60 -3.37 15.89
N THR A 63 1.80 -3.72 17.16
CA THR A 63 0.78 -3.52 18.20
C THR A 63 0.53 -2.03 18.46
N TRP A 64 1.60 -1.23 18.61
CA TRP A 64 1.46 0.22 18.72
C TRP A 64 0.71 0.80 17.51
N ALA A 65 1.06 0.41 16.30
CA ALA A 65 0.45 0.91 15.07
C ALA A 65 -1.06 0.62 14.99
N ALA A 66 -1.50 -0.58 15.40
CA ALA A 66 -2.90 -0.93 15.45
C ALA A 66 -3.66 -0.21 16.59
N GLU A 67 -3.08 -0.14 17.80
CA GLU A 67 -3.68 0.55 18.95
C GLU A 67 -3.77 2.07 18.74
N SER A 68 -2.81 2.66 18.04
CA SER A 68 -2.71 4.10 17.80
C SER A 68 -3.38 4.55 16.49
N GLY A 69 -3.77 3.61 15.63
CA GLY A 69 -4.22 3.91 14.28
C GLY A 69 -3.14 4.62 13.45
N LEU A 70 -1.87 4.24 13.62
CA LEU A 70 -0.70 4.86 12.96
C LEU A 70 -0.55 6.36 13.23
N GLY A 71 -0.94 6.84 14.41
CA GLY A 71 -0.82 8.27 14.74
C GLY A 71 -1.89 9.16 14.09
N GLN A 72 -2.94 8.58 13.52
CA GLN A 72 -4.02 9.35 12.90
C GLN A 72 -4.86 10.07 13.97
N ARG A 73 -4.87 11.40 13.92
CA ARG A 73 -5.78 12.23 14.71
C ARG A 73 -6.98 12.67 13.85
N PRO A 74 -8.23 12.52 14.32
CA PRO A 74 -9.42 12.90 13.55
C PRO A 74 -9.40 14.35 13.03
N GLU A 75 -8.91 15.28 13.84
CA GLU A 75 -8.74 16.70 13.51
C GLU A 75 -7.72 16.92 12.38
N ASP A 76 -6.60 16.20 12.39
CA ASP A 76 -5.57 16.31 11.36
C ASP A 76 -6.09 15.70 10.04
N VAL A 77 -6.78 14.56 10.10
CA VAL A 77 -7.40 13.94 8.91
C VAL A 77 -8.43 14.88 8.29
N LYS A 78 -9.27 15.54 9.10
CA LYS A 78 -10.22 16.56 8.63
C LYS A 78 -9.51 17.75 7.99
N ALA A 79 -8.46 18.29 8.63
CA ALA A 79 -7.70 19.42 8.12
C ALA A 79 -7.02 19.09 6.78
N VAL A 80 -6.39 17.90 6.67
CA VAL A 80 -5.77 17.42 5.43
C VAL A 80 -6.82 17.21 4.34
N THR A 81 -8.00 16.69 4.68
CA THR A 81 -9.12 16.54 3.74
C THR A 81 -9.57 17.89 3.18
N ALA A 82 -9.69 18.91 4.03
CA ALA A 82 -10.05 20.26 3.62
C ALA A 82 -8.96 20.87 2.71
N ARG A 83 -7.68 20.72 3.07
CA ARG A 83 -6.55 21.17 2.23
C ARG A 83 -6.55 20.47 0.88
N ARG A 84 -6.78 19.16 0.84
CA ARG A 84 -6.86 18.40 -0.41
C ARG A 84 -8.01 18.88 -1.28
N LYS A 85 -9.19 19.12 -0.70
CA LYS A 85 -10.33 19.71 -1.43
C LYS A 85 -9.96 21.05 -2.06
N LEU A 86 -9.36 21.97 -1.29
CA LEU A 86 -8.93 23.27 -1.80
C LEU A 86 -7.93 23.14 -2.95
N ALA A 87 -6.94 22.25 -2.83
CA ALA A 87 -5.99 22.00 -3.91
C ALA A 87 -6.67 21.50 -5.19
N LEU A 88 -7.63 20.57 -5.07
CA LEU A 88 -8.40 20.06 -6.21
C LEU A 88 -9.30 21.15 -6.83
N ASP A 89 -9.93 21.99 -6.01
CA ASP A 89 -10.75 23.11 -6.50
C ASP A 89 -9.91 24.16 -7.25
N ARG A 90 -8.65 24.37 -6.84
CA ARG A 90 -7.70 25.22 -7.57
C ARG A 90 -7.34 24.65 -8.93
N LEU A 91 -7.18 23.32 -9.05
CA LEU A 91 -6.95 22.67 -10.35
C LEU A 91 -8.18 22.83 -11.27
N ARG A 92 -9.39 22.71 -10.72
CA ARG A 92 -10.63 22.99 -11.49
C ARG A 92 -10.69 24.42 -11.99
N ALA A 93 -10.34 25.39 -11.14
CA ALA A 93 -10.31 26.81 -11.51
C ALA A 93 -9.26 27.13 -12.61
N GLN A 94 -8.26 26.26 -12.80
CA GLN A 94 -7.29 26.35 -13.90
C GLN A 94 -7.77 25.69 -15.20
N GLY A 95 -9.03 25.23 -15.25
CA GLY A 95 -9.62 24.57 -16.42
C GLY A 95 -9.35 23.07 -16.51
N LEU A 96 -8.70 22.46 -15.52
CA LEU A 96 -8.51 21.00 -15.49
C LEU A 96 -9.78 20.28 -15.05
N THR A 97 -10.02 19.12 -15.63
CA THR A 97 -11.08 18.23 -15.15
C THR A 97 -10.58 17.47 -13.93
N VAL A 98 -11.36 17.50 -12.85
CA VAL A 98 -11.06 16.74 -11.62
C VAL A 98 -12.23 15.85 -11.24
N ARG A 99 -11.97 14.54 -11.20
CA ARG A 99 -12.89 13.52 -10.69
C ARG A 99 -12.36 12.90 -9.40
N ARG A 100 -13.28 12.50 -8.53
CA ARG A 100 -12.95 11.89 -7.24
C ARG A 100 -13.64 10.54 -7.15
N VAL A 101 -12.89 9.55 -6.69
CA VAL A 101 -13.41 8.21 -6.42
C VAL A 101 -13.19 7.92 -4.95
N THR A 102 -14.27 7.58 -4.26
CA THR A 102 -14.23 7.11 -2.88
C THR A 102 -13.96 5.62 -2.89
N LEU A 103 -13.01 5.17 -2.09
CA LEU A 103 -12.60 3.77 -2.01
C LEU A 103 -12.79 3.27 -0.56
N ARG A 104 -13.46 2.14 -0.38
CA ARG A 104 -13.70 1.54 0.95
C ARG A 104 -13.26 0.07 0.93
N PRO A 105 -12.38 -0.37 1.85
CA PRO A 105 -12.08 -1.78 2.04
C PRO A 105 -13.36 -2.58 2.30
N GLU A 106 -13.59 -3.61 1.50
CA GLU A 106 -14.64 -4.61 1.78
C GLU A 106 -14.20 -5.58 2.88
N TRP A 107 -12.89 -5.87 2.93
CA TRP A 107 -12.26 -6.61 3.99
C TRP A 107 -10.92 -5.98 4.39
N ARG A 108 -9.80 -6.71 4.25
CA ARG A 108 -8.48 -6.25 4.64
C ARG A 108 -7.70 -5.78 3.43
N LEU A 109 -7.24 -4.55 3.49
CA LEU A 109 -6.35 -3.95 2.52
C LEU A 109 -4.90 -4.11 3.00
N ALA A 110 -4.14 -4.97 2.32
CA ALA A 110 -2.71 -5.14 2.54
C ALA A 110 -1.94 -4.35 1.47
N ILE A 111 -1.44 -3.16 1.81
CA ILE A 111 -0.74 -2.27 0.88
C ILE A 111 0.74 -2.17 1.24
N GLY A 112 1.64 -2.38 0.28
CA GLY A 112 3.09 -2.26 0.54
C GLY A 112 3.69 -3.43 1.32
N LEU A 113 3.07 -4.61 1.23
CA LEU A 113 3.68 -5.85 1.71
C LEU A 113 4.90 -6.18 0.84
N GLY A 114 6.03 -6.52 1.47
CA GLY A 114 7.31 -6.76 0.77
C GLY A 114 8.13 -5.51 0.47
N ASN A 115 7.66 -4.31 0.87
CA ASN A 115 8.49 -3.11 0.82
C ASN A 115 9.63 -3.23 1.85
N LYS A 116 10.88 -3.17 1.40
CA LYS A 116 12.09 -3.18 2.23
C LYS A 116 12.43 -1.80 2.81
N ASP A 117 11.45 -0.90 2.89
CA ASP A 117 11.60 0.50 3.30
C ASP A 117 11.79 0.67 4.82
N ASN A 118 11.67 -0.41 5.58
CA ASN A 118 11.91 -0.44 7.02
C ASN A 118 12.80 -1.62 7.41
N ALA A 119 13.54 -1.43 8.51
CA ALA A 119 14.43 -2.47 9.02
C ALA A 119 13.66 -3.74 9.42
N HIS A 120 12.45 -3.56 9.96
CA HIS A 120 11.64 -4.64 10.55
C HIS A 120 10.66 -5.30 9.56
N GLU A 121 10.76 -5.00 8.27
CA GLU A 121 9.89 -5.52 7.18
C GLU A 121 8.37 -5.40 7.44
N ILE A 122 7.95 -4.40 8.22
CA ILE A 122 6.55 -4.16 8.56
C ILE A 122 5.83 -3.62 7.32
N GLY A 123 5.10 -4.50 6.62
CA GLY A 123 4.42 -4.15 5.37
C GLY A 123 3.27 -3.16 5.59
N ILE A 124 3.51 -1.88 5.30
CA ILE A 124 2.47 -0.88 5.01
C ILE A 124 3.03 0.31 4.21
N THR A 125 2.32 0.75 3.16
CA THR A 125 2.67 1.99 2.46
C THR A 125 2.15 3.21 3.23
N LEU A 126 3.04 4.14 3.56
CA LEU A 126 2.73 5.33 4.35
C LEU A 126 3.02 6.62 3.57
N HIS A 127 2.16 7.62 3.76
CA HIS A 127 2.34 8.94 3.16
C HIS A 127 3.57 9.64 3.74
N GLY A 128 4.45 10.17 2.87
CA GLY A 128 5.76 10.71 3.26
C GLY A 128 5.72 11.87 4.28
N SER A 129 4.63 12.65 4.30
CA SER A 129 4.45 13.73 5.29
C SER A 129 3.65 13.32 6.53
N TYR A 130 2.51 12.66 6.38
CA TYR A 130 1.59 12.39 7.50
C TYR A 130 1.90 11.10 8.25
N GLY A 131 2.57 10.14 7.59
CA GLY A 131 2.78 8.80 8.14
C GLY A 131 1.51 7.95 8.21
N TRP A 132 0.46 8.30 7.47
CA TRP A 132 -0.79 7.54 7.40
C TRP A 132 -0.79 6.57 6.22
N PRO A 133 -1.64 5.52 6.24
CA PRO A 133 -1.83 4.62 5.11
C PRO A 133 -2.17 5.38 3.82
N VAL A 134 -1.54 4.98 2.72
CA VAL A 134 -1.77 5.56 1.39
C VAL A 134 -1.79 4.47 0.33
N ILE A 135 -2.74 4.55 -0.59
CA ILE A 135 -2.75 3.78 -1.84
C ILE A 135 -2.10 4.68 -2.91
N PRO A 136 -0.91 4.33 -3.41
CA PRO A 136 -0.24 5.14 -4.42
C PRO A 136 -1.08 5.31 -5.68
N GLY A 137 -1.03 6.50 -6.28
CA GLY A 137 -1.68 6.79 -7.55
C GLY A 137 -1.16 5.91 -8.68
N SER A 138 0.11 5.47 -8.60
CA SER A 138 0.68 4.48 -9.51
C SER A 138 0.02 3.11 -9.38
N THR A 139 -0.30 2.66 -8.16
CA THR A 139 -1.06 1.43 -7.92
C THR A 139 -2.46 1.53 -8.51
N LEU A 140 -3.15 2.65 -8.28
CA LEU A 140 -4.49 2.90 -8.85
C LEU A 140 -4.46 2.95 -10.37
N LYS A 141 -3.47 3.63 -10.96
CA LYS A 141 -3.27 3.67 -12.41
C LYS A 141 -2.99 2.27 -12.97
N GLY A 142 -2.13 1.50 -12.31
CA GLY A 142 -1.74 0.15 -12.71
C GLY A 142 -2.91 -0.82 -12.73
N VAL A 143 -3.70 -0.89 -11.64
CA VAL A 143 -4.88 -1.77 -11.58
C VAL A 143 -5.92 -1.36 -12.62
N THR A 144 -6.14 -0.06 -12.83
CA THR A 144 -7.10 0.44 -13.82
C THR A 144 -6.63 0.06 -15.23
N ALA A 145 -5.35 0.24 -15.52
CA ALA A 145 -4.74 -0.12 -16.79
C ALA A 145 -4.81 -1.63 -17.07
N GLN A 146 -4.66 -2.47 -16.03
CA GLN A 146 -4.81 -3.92 -16.12
C GLN A 146 -6.27 -4.31 -16.38
N TRP A 147 -7.20 -3.77 -15.59
CA TRP A 147 -8.62 -4.07 -15.73
C TRP A 147 -9.14 -3.76 -17.14
N VAL A 148 -8.79 -2.58 -17.67
CA VAL A 148 -9.16 -2.20 -19.04
C VAL A 148 -8.60 -3.18 -20.06
N TRP A 149 -7.34 -3.60 -19.89
CA TRP A 149 -6.72 -4.54 -20.82
C TRP A 149 -7.41 -5.91 -20.81
N ASP A 150 -7.75 -6.41 -19.63
CA ASP A 150 -8.32 -7.76 -19.47
C ASP A 150 -9.82 -7.82 -19.81
N HIS A 151 -10.58 -6.77 -19.49
CA HIS A 151 -12.05 -6.76 -19.63
C HIS A 151 -12.52 -6.10 -20.91
N ILE A 152 -11.93 -4.96 -21.30
CA ILE A 152 -12.28 -4.27 -22.54
C ILE A 152 -11.57 -4.93 -23.73
N ARG A 153 -10.36 -5.47 -23.53
CA ARG A 153 -9.55 -6.14 -24.57
C ARG A 153 -9.45 -5.27 -25.83
N PRO A 154 -8.78 -4.10 -25.75
CA PRO A 154 -8.68 -3.19 -26.88
C PRO A 154 -7.97 -3.88 -28.05
N THR A 155 -8.67 -4.04 -29.17
CA THR A 155 -8.14 -4.73 -30.38
C THR A 155 -8.13 -3.82 -31.60
N THR A 156 -9.00 -2.82 -31.64
CA THR A 156 -9.07 -1.83 -32.72
C THR A 156 -8.11 -0.66 -32.48
N PRO A 157 -7.61 0.01 -33.54
CA PRO A 157 -6.78 1.21 -33.40
C PRO A 157 -7.43 2.30 -32.53
N GLU A 158 -8.75 2.48 -32.63
CA GLU A 158 -9.51 3.46 -31.85
C GLU A 158 -9.53 3.15 -30.35
N GLU A 159 -9.72 1.88 -29.98
CA GLU A 159 -9.70 1.42 -28.59
C GLU A 159 -8.31 1.53 -27.98
N ILE A 160 -7.27 1.16 -28.74
CA ILE A 160 -5.88 1.30 -28.33
C ILE A 160 -5.54 2.79 -28.16
N ALA A 161 -5.97 3.65 -29.09
CA ALA A 161 -5.78 5.09 -28.96
C ALA A 161 -6.50 5.63 -27.73
N ARG A 162 -7.69 5.12 -27.38
CA ARG A 162 -8.41 5.50 -26.15
C ARG A 162 -7.65 5.09 -24.90
N TYR A 163 -7.12 3.88 -24.87
CA TYR A 163 -6.26 3.39 -23.80
C TYR A 163 -5.02 4.28 -23.61
N VAL A 164 -4.30 4.56 -24.70
CA VAL A 164 -3.08 5.36 -24.70
C VAL A 164 -3.36 6.80 -24.29
N ARG A 165 -4.51 7.40 -24.66
CA ARG A 165 -4.88 8.73 -24.18
C ARG A 165 -4.95 8.81 -22.65
N VAL A 166 -5.41 7.77 -21.97
CA VAL A 166 -5.48 7.74 -20.50
C VAL A 166 -4.15 7.36 -19.87
N PHE A 167 -3.53 6.26 -20.31
CA PHE A 167 -2.38 5.66 -19.62
C PHE A 167 -1.02 6.06 -20.20
N GLY A 168 -0.97 6.39 -21.48
CA GLY A 168 0.24 6.67 -22.24
C GLY A 168 0.80 5.45 -22.98
N ALA A 169 1.91 5.67 -23.66
CA ALA A 169 2.74 4.70 -24.37
C ALA A 169 4.23 4.99 -24.07
N PRO A 170 5.16 4.03 -24.21
CA PRO A 170 4.98 2.70 -24.80
C PRO A 170 4.10 1.77 -23.96
N LEU A 171 3.50 0.76 -24.63
CA LEU A 171 2.82 -0.33 -23.94
C LEU A 171 3.88 -1.26 -23.30
N PRO A 172 3.57 -1.90 -22.15
CA PRO A 172 4.37 -3.00 -21.63
C PRO A 172 4.56 -4.10 -22.69
N GLU A 173 5.72 -4.77 -22.70
CA GLU A 173 6.10 -5.75 -23.74
C GLU A 173 5.02 -6.84 -23.96
N GLU A 174 4.47 -7.39 -22.89
CA GLU A 174 3.41 -8.40 -22.91
C GLU A 174 2.16 -7.92 -23.67
N ARG A 175 1.83 -6.63 -23.53
CA ARG A 175 0.69 -5.98 -24.19
C ARG A 175 1.03 -5.60 -25.62
N ALA A 176 2.24 -5.10 -25.83
CA ALA A 176 2.75 -4.76 -27.16
C ALA A 176 2.75 -5.99 -28.09
N ALA A 177 3.08 -7.18 -27.59
CA ALA A 177 3.09 -8.42 -28.38
C ALA A 177 1.74 -8.78 -29.02
N GLY A 178 0.62 -8.37 -28.40
CA GLY A 178 -0.73 -8.61 -28.90
C GLY A 178 -1.27 -7.55 -29.86
N VAL A 179 -0.50 -6.51 -30.16
CA VAL A 179 -0.95 -5.35 -30.94
C VAL A 179 -0.23 -5.32 -32.29
N ALA A 180 -0.99 -5.29 -33.39
CA ALA A 180 -0.47 -5.32 -34.76
C ALA A 180 0.38 -4.08 -35.11
N GLU A 181 -0.02 -2.90 -34.64
CA GLU A 181 0.69 -1.64 -34.87
C GLU A 181 0.93 -0.91 -33.54
N GLN A 182 2.20 -0.68 -33.22
CA GLN A 182 2.55 -0.05 -31.95
C GLN A 182 2.14 1.42 -31.94
N PRO A 183 1.48 1.90 -30.87
CA PRO A 183 1.14 3.31 -30.77
C PRO A 183 2.41 4.16 -30.64
N GLU A 184 2.38 5.37 -31.21
CA GLU A 184 3.45 6.35 -31.01
C GLU A 184 3.66 6.67 -29.52
N THR A 185 4.88 7.06 -29.18
CA THR A 185 5.22 7.45 -27.80
C THR A 185 4.37 8.65 -27.38
N ALA A 186 3.56 8.45 -26.35
CA ALA A 186 2.60 9.45 -25.90
C ALA A 186 2.50 9.46 -24.37
N ARG A 187 2.44 10.65 -23.80
CA ARG A 187 2.16 10.80 -22.37
C ARG A 187 0.67 10.61 -22.10
N GLY A 188 0.33 9.79 -21.11
CA GLY A 188 -1.05 9.68 -20.62
C GLY A 188 -1.58 11.02 -20.10
N ARG A 189 -2.80 11.37 -20.48
CA ARG A 189 -3.44 12.67 -20.20
C ARG A 189 -4.13 12.73 -18.84
N VAL A 190 -4.36 11.58 -18.21
CA VAL A 190 -5.00 11.49 -16.88
C VAL A 190 -3.98 11.17 -15.81
N ARG A 191 -3.95 12.02 -14.78
CA ARG A 191 -3.05 11.91 -13.62
C ARG A 191 -3.83 11.28 -12.46
N PHE A 192 -3.39 10.10 -12.04
CA PHE A 192 -3.92 9.40 -10.87
C PHE A 192 -3.14 9.88 -9.64
N LEU A 193 -3.81 10.57 -8.73
CA LEU A 193 -3.18 11.04 -7.50
C LEU A 193 -3.35 9.99 -6.39
N ASP A 194 -2.43 10.00 -5.43
CA ASP A 194 -2.49 9.13 -4.26
C ASP A 194 -3.81 9.25 -3.50
N ALA A 195 -4.31 8.12 -3.03
CA ALA A 195 -5.48 8.03 -2.18
C ALA A 195 -5.07 7.77 -0.73
N PHE A 196 -5.53 8.63 0.18
CA PHE A 196 -5.27 8.53 1.62
C PHE A 196 -6.57 8.77 2.40
N ALA A 197 -6.52 8.52 3.71
CA ALA A 197 -7.65 8.68 4.63
C ALA A 197 -8.35 10.03 4.45
N SER A 198 -9.68 10.02 4.33
CA SER A 198 -10.48 11.22 4.07
C SER A 198 -11.66 11.33 5.02
N GLY A 199 -11.79 12.50 5.66
CA GLY A 199 -12.84 12.85 6.61
C GLY A 199 -12.66 12.23 8.01
N VAL A 200 -12.31 10.95 8.08
CA VAL A 200 -12.07 10.21 9.32
C VAL A 200 -10.85 9.29 9.20
N PRO A 201 -10.16 8.98 10.32
CA PRO A 201 -9.09 7.99 10.33
C PRO A 201 -9.53 6.63 9.79
N VAL A 202 -8.60 5.90 9.19
CA VAL A 202 -8.80 4.49 8.85
C VAL A 202 -8.44 3.58 10.02
N THR A 203 -9.10 2.43 10.12
CA THR A 203 -8.83 1.41 11.14
C THR A 203 -7.68 0.52 10.68
N VAL A 204 -6.63 0.48 11.49
CA VAL A 204 -5.43 -0.33 11.25
C VAL A 204 -5.53 -1.60 12.09
N THR A 205 -5.19 -2.74 11.51
CA THR A 205 -5.27 -4.04 12.19
C THR A 205 -4.02 -4.86 11.89
N VAL A 206 -3.51 -5.56 12.90
CA VAL A 206 -2.45 -6.55 12.70
C VAL A 206 -3.08 -7.83 12.18
N ASP A 207 -2.50 -8.37 11.12
CA ASP A 207 -2.83 -9.70 10.60
C ASP A 207 -1.59 -10.60 10.62
N VAL A 208 -1.80 -11.91 10.48
CA VAL A 208 -0.74 -12.92 10.56
C VAL A 208 -0.79 -13.82 9.34
N LEU A 209 0.37 -13.98 8.69
CA LEU A 209 0.59 -15.01 7.69
C LEU A 209 1.43 -16.11 8.32
N THR A 210 1.05 -17.37 8.11
CA THR A 210 1.78 -18.50 8.70
C THR A 210 2.27 -19.45 7.61
N PRO A 211 3.29 -19.09 6.81
CA PRO A 211 3.88 -19.99 5.82
C PRO A 211 4.40 -21.27 6.49
N HIS A 212 3.98 -22.41 5.96
CA HIS A 212 4.36 -23.72 6.46
C HIS A 212 5.67 -24.23 5.83
N VAL A 213 5.95 -23.90 4.57
CA VAL A 213 7.14 -24.40 3.83
C VAL A 213 8.12 -23.26 3.48
N LYS A 214 8.36 -22.37 4.45
CA LYS A 214 9.24 -21.20 4.29
C LYS A 214 10.66 -21.53 3.79
N PRO A 215 11.37 -22.57 4.30
CA PRO A 215 12.73 -22.88 3.85
C PRO A 215 12.84 -23.25 2.37
N TYR A 216 11.80 -23.85 1.80
CA TYR A 216 11.73 -24.14 0.37
C TYR A 216 11.60 -22.84 -0.43
N TYR A 217 10.57 -22.05 -0.13
CA TYR A 217 10.29 -20.81 -0.87
C TYR A 217 11.43 -19.79 -0.79
N ASP A 218 12.03 -19.61 0.38
CA ASP A 218 13.14 -18.68 0.57
C ASP A 218 14.36 -19.06 -0.30
N ARG A 219 14.74 -20.34 -0.34
CA ARG A 219 15.89 -20.79 -1.14
C ARG A 219 15.59 -20.84 -2.63
N THR A 220 14.35 -21.14 -3.02
CA THR A 220 13.96 -21.08 -4.44
C THR A 220 13.83 -19.67 -4.99
N ALA A 221 13.68 -18.66 -4.11
CA ALA A 221 13.61 -17.26 -4.53
C ALA A 221 14.97 -16.70 -4.97
N ASP A 222 16.08 -17.35 -4.61
CA ASP A 222 17.44 -16.99 -5.03
C ASP A 222 17.99 -18.09 -5.96
N GLU A 223 18.25 -17.72 -7.21
CA GLU A 223 18.77 -18.62 -8.26
C GLU A 223 20.07 -19.34 -7.83
N GLN A 224 20.89 -18.74 -6.97
CA GLN A 224 22.13 -19.34 -6.48
C GLN A 224 21.87 -20.44 -5.44
N THR A 225 20.78 -20.33 -4.67
CA THR A 225 20.45 -21.28 -3.59
C THR A 225 19.33 -22.25 -3.96
N ALA A 226 18.65 -22.03 -5.10
CA ALA A 226 17.49 -22.81 -5.54
C ALA A 226 17.80 -24.31 -5.70
N ALA A 227 19.00 -24.66 -6.20
CA ALA A 227 19.43 -26.05 -6.35
C ALA A 227 19.60 -26.79 -5.01
N GLN A 228 19.71 -26.05 -3.90
CA GLN A 228 19.86 -26.57 -2.54
C GLN A 228 18.58 -26.39 -1.70
N ALA A 229 17.45 -26.04 -2.32
CA ALA A 229 16.19 -25.89 -1.62
C ALA A 229 15.73 -27.25 -1.05
N PRO A 230 15.51 -27.36 0.28
CA PRO A 230 14.97 -28.58 0.86
C PRO A 230 13.55 -28.81 0.30
N PRO A 231 13.16 -30.04 -0.05
CA PRO A 231 11.84 -30.29 -0.62
C PRO A 231 10.74 -29.80 0.35
N PRO A 232 9.60 -29.31 -0.18
CA PRO A 232 8.47 -28.97 0.67
C PRO A 232 8.03 -30.22 1.43
N ALA A 233 7.86 -30.11 2.74
CA ALA A 233 7.55 -31.25 3.59
C ALA A 233 6.54 -30.87 4.69
N GLU A 234 5.65 -31.80 5.07
CA GLU A 234 4.62 -31.57 6.09
C GLU A 234 5.17 -31.39 7.52
N HIS A 235 6.46 -31.65 7.76
CA HIS A 235 7.07 -31.47 9.08
C HIS A 235 7.71 -30.10 9.28
N HIS A 236 7.72 -29.24 8.26
CA HIS A 236 8.21 -27.87 8.41
C HIS A 236 7.33 -27.09 9.39
N GLN A 237 7.96 -26.36 10.31
CA GLN A 237 7.22 -25.63 11.33
C GLN A 237 6.58 -24.35 10.74
N PRO A 238 5.32 -24.05 11.07
CA PRO A 238 4.70 -22.78 10.70
C PRO A 238 5.48 -21.60 11.31
N VAL A 239 5.82 -20.61 10.48
CA VAL A 239 6.51 -19.38 10.94
C VAL A 239 5.53 -18.20 10.89
N PRO A 240 4.97 -17.74 12.02
CA PRO A 240 4.03 -16.62 12.01
C PRO A 240 4.72 -15.30 11.66
N VAL A 241 4.26 -14.63 10.61
CA VAL A 241 4.74 -13.32 10.16
C VAL A 241 3.61 -12.31 10.33
N ARG A 242 3.85 -11.31 11.20
CA ARG A 242 2.91 -10.22 11.46
C ARG A 242 3.04 -9.12 10.41
N PHE A 243 1.93 -8.60 9.94
CA PHE A 243 1.90 -7.44 9.05
C PHE A 243 0.70 -6.53 9.33
N LEU A 244 0.74 -5.31 8.82
CA LEU A 244 -0.32 -4.33 9.01
C LEU A 244 -1.28 -4.33 7.83
N THR A 245 -2.57 -4.22 8.15
CA THR A 245 -3.65 -4.08 7.18
C THR A 245 -4.56 -2.93 7.57
N VAL A 246 -5.31 -2.43 6.60
CA VAL A 246 -6.42 -1.52 6.86
C VAL A 246 -7.72 -2.31 6.74
N SER A 247 -8.50 -2.35 7.81
CA SER A 247 -9.72 -3.17 7.92
C SER A 247 -11.02 -2.38 7.75
N ALA A 248 -10.97 -1.06 7.93
CA ALA A 248 -12.12 -0.18 7.74
C ALA A 248 -11.68 1.27 7.48
N GLY A 249 -12.59 2.05 6.93
CA GLY A 249 -12.40 3.47 6.68
C GLY A 249 -12.53 3.81 5.20
N ARG A 250 -12.10 5.02 4.86
CA ARG A 250 -12.33 5.61 3.55
C ARG A 250 -11.05 6.24 3.00
N PHE A 251 -10.72 5.89 1.77
CA PHE A 251 -9.69 6.56 0.98
C PHE A 251 -10.34 7.40 -0.12
N ASP A 252 -9.80 8.59 -0.39
CA ASP A 252 -10.25 9.40 -1.53
C ASP A 252 -9.16 9.49 -2.60
N ALA A 253 -9.41 8.84 -3.73
CA ALA A 253 -8.63 9.02 -4.94
C ALA A 253 -9.10 10.25 -5.72
N ALA A 254 -8.18 10.89 -6.42
CA ALA A 254 -8.49 11.98 -7.34
C ALA A 254 -7.78 11.77 -8.68
N LEU A 255 -8.53 11.95 -9.76
CA LEU A 255 -8.05 11.91 -11.13
C LEU A 255 -8.10 13.33 -11.70
N VAL A 256 -7.01 13.74 -12.34
CA VAL A 256 -6.88 15.07 -12.93
C VAL A 256 -6.45 14.93 -14.38
N GLY A 257 -7.29 15.36 -15.30
CA GLY A 257 -7.00 15.33 -16.73
C GLY A 257 -7.37 16.63 -17.40
N ASP A 258 -6.94 16.75 -18.65
CA ASP A 258 -7.10 17.99 -19.42
C ASP A 258 -8.49 18.04 -20.08
N THR A 259 -9.13 16.88 -20.33
CA THR A 259 -10.46 16.78 -20.94
C THR A 259 -11.47 16.06 -20.03
N PRO A 260 -12.77 16.45 -20.06
CA PRO A 260 -13.82 15.76 -19.32
C PRO A 260 -13.97 14.28 -19.70
N ASP A 261 -14.04 13.98 -20.99
CA ASP A 261 -14.30 12.62 -21.51
C ASP A 261 -13.28 11.59 -21.01
N GLU A 262 -11.98 11.88 -21.16
CA GLU A 262 -10.91 10.96 -20.76
C GLU A 262 -10.88 10.78 -19.23
N THR A 263 -11.09 11.87 -18.48
CA THR A 263 -11.01 11.86 -17.01
C THR A 263 -12.20 11.14 -16.39
N GLU A 264 -13.41 11.36 -16.93
CA GLU A 264 -14.63 10.67 -16.50
C GLU A 264 -14.55 9.18 -16.81
N GLN A 265 -14.08 8.83 -18.02
CA GLN A 265 -13.91 7.44 -18.39
C GLN A 265 -12.89 6.75 -17.49
N ALA A 266 -11.77 7.39 -17.18
CA ALA A 266 -10.76 6.86 -16.27
C ALA A 266 -11.30 6.67 -14.83
N ALA A 267 -12.18 7.56 -14.36
CA ALA A 267 -12.81 7.43 -13.05
C ALA A 267 -13.76 6.22 -12.99
N ARG A 268 -14.57 6.01 -14.04
CA ARG A 268 -15.43 4.82 -14.18
C ARG A 268 -14.62 3.54 -14.21
N TRP A 269 -13.57 3.49 -15.04
CA TRP A 269 -12.67 2.33 -15.08
C TRP A 269 -12.00 2.07 -13.73
N LEU A 270 -11.63 3.11 -12.99
CA LEU A 270 -11.03 2.92 -11.67
C LEU A 270 -12.02 2.26 -10.71
N VAL A 271 -13.30 2.66 -10.73
CA VAL A 271 -14.34 2.04 -9.90
C VAL A 271 -14.46 0.54 -10.20
N GLU A 272 -14.60 0.16 -11.47
CA GLU A 272 -14.70 -1.26 -11.85
C GLU A 272 -13.43 -2.03 -11.48
N ALA A 273 -12.25 -1.45 -11.75
CA ALA A 273 -10.97 -2.08 -11.51
C ALA A 273 -10.74 -2.42 -10.03
N VAL A 274 -11.09 -1.52 -9.12
CA VAL A 274 -10.90 -1.77 -7.68
C VAL A 274 -11.92 -2.74 -7.10
N ASN A 275 -13.11 -2.81 -7.69
CA ASN A 275 -14.17 -3.75 -7.31
C ASN A 275 -13.81 -5.18 -7.75
N GLU A 276 -13.26 -5.36 -8.97
CA GLU A 276 -13.06 -6.69 -9.56
C GLU A 276 -11.66 -7.26 -9.38
N LEU A 277 -10.61 -6.44 -9.47
CA LEU A 277 -9.22 -6.93 -9.33
C LEU A 277 -8.65 -6.73 -7.92
N GLY A 278 -9.16 -5.74 -7.19
CA GLY A 278 -8.59 -5.30 -5.92
C GLY A 278 -7.23 -4.61 -6.07
N VAL A 279 -6.71 -4.06 -4.97
CA VAL A 279 -5.42 -3.36 -4.93
C VAL A 279 -4.53 -3.82 -3.78
N GLY A 280 -3.22 -3.67 -3.97
CA GLY A 280 -2.23 -4.07 -2.97
C GLY A 280 -1.76 -5.51 -3.17
N ALA A 281 -1.43 -6.19 -2.08
CA ALA A 281 -0.86 -7.53 -2.08
C ALA A 281 -1.90 -8.58 -1.69
N LYS A 282 -1.65 -9.83 -2.09
CA LYS A 282 -2.44 -11.02 -1.72
C LYS A 282 -3.91 -10.95 -2.15
N THR A 283 -4.19 -10.33 -3.31
CA THR A 283 -5.54 -10.28 -3.90
C THR A 283 -6.14 -11.66 -4.15
N SER A 284 -5.33 -12.62 -4.58
CA SER A 284 -5.74 -14.03 -4.73
C SER A 284 -6.22 -14.71 -3.43
N ALA A 285 -5.82 -14.19 -2.27
CA ALA A 285 -6.28 -14.65 -0.96
C ALA A 285 -7.43 -13.80 -0.38
N GLY A 286 -8.03 -12.92 -1.20
CA GLY A 286 -9.16 -12.08 -0.82
C GLY A 286 -8.82 -10.70 -0.26
N TYR A 287 -7.54 -10.34 -0.15
CA TYR A 287 -7.14 -9.00 0.33
C TYR A 287 -7.32 -7.94 -0.76
N GLY A 288 -7.53 -6.68 -0.35
CA GLY A 288 -7.39 -5.56 -1.27
C GLY A 288 -8.60 -5.21 -2.13
N TYR A 289 -9.70 -5.98 -2.05
CA TYR A 289 -10.97 -5.63 -2.68
C TYR A 289 -11.56 -4.37 -2.03
N LEU A 290 -12.01 -3.45 -2.87
CA LEU A 290 -12.52 -2.15 -2.46
C LEU A 290 -13.83 -1.87 -3.19
N ALA A 291 -14.83 -1.40 -2.44
CA ALA A 291 -15.99 -0.76 -3.02
C ALA A 291 -15.63 0.66 -3.50
N GLY A 292 -15.70 0.88 -4.82
CA GLY A 292 -15.50 2.17 -5.46
C GLY A 292 -16.81 2.92 -5.70
N GLU A 293 -16.85 4.21 -5.34
CA GLU A 293 -17.99 5.10 -5.62
C GLU A 293 -17.50 6.43 -6.19
N GLU A 294 -17.99 6.81 -7.37
CA GLU A 294 -17.76 8.16 -7.89
C GLU A 294 -18.40 9.20 -6.96
N LYS A 295 -17.64 10.24 -6.63
CA LYS A 295 -18.15 11.35 -5.84
C LYS A 295 -18.58 12.47 -6.79
N ALA A 296 -19.86 12.83 -6.73
CA ALA A 296 -20.42 14.02 -7.37
C ALA A 296 -19.66 15.29 -6.97
#